data_AF-A0A972R723-F1
#
_entry.id   AF-A0A972R723-F1
#
_cell.length_a   1.000
_cell.length_b   1.000
_cell.length_c   1.000
_cell.angle_alpha   90.00
_cell.angle_beta   90.00
_cell.angle_gamma   90.00
#
_symmetry.space_group_name_H-M   'P 1'
#
loop_
_entity.id
_entity.type
_entity.pdbx_description
1 polymer ?
#
loop_
_entity_poly.entity_id
_entity_poly.type
_entity_poly.pdbx_seq_one_letter_code
_entity_poly.pdbx_strand_id
1 'polypeptide(L)'
;MKFFGGIDDLNSLTLIYRRLAMLNHPDMGGNAETMKKINIEYQVLKDKLTNHSRSKPGFEINELVLINNSYGRVSHIGEHIIIVNSEVTNRRAIFSKESGKCLSNPNFRLTKIKSADHVGK
;
A
#
# COMPACT_ATOMS: atom_id res chain seq x y z
N MET A 1 13.39 13.64 -15.73
CA MET A 1 14.01 12.37 -15.34
C MET A 1 14.91 11.92 -16.47
N LYS A 2 16.23 11.79 -16.23
CA LYS A 2 17.20 11.57 -17.33
C LYS A 2 17.65 10.11 -17.44
N PHE A 3 17.52 9.34 -16.36
CA PHE A 3 18.00 7.95 -16.27
C PHE A 3 16.89 6.89 -16.18
N PHE A 4 15.72 7.25 -15.67
CA PHE A 4 14.59 6.34 -15.45
C PHE A 4 13.37 6.75 -16.29
N GLY A 5 13.56 6.80 -17.62
CA GLY A 5 12.47 7.15 -18.54
C GLY A 5 11.44 6.03 -18.65
N GLY A 6 10.18 6.30 -18.31
CA GLY A 6 9.05 5.40 -18.57
C GLY A 6 8.90 4.21 -17.60
N ILE A 7 9.51 4.25 -16.42
CA ILE A 7 9.35 3.19 -15.42
C ILE A 7 8.14 3.46 -14.53
N ASP A 8 7.18 2.55 -14.56
CA ASP A 8 6.00 2.54 -13.68
C ASP A 8 6.00 1.34 -12.70
N ASP A 9 7.08 0.55 -12.65
CA ASP A 9 7.16 -0.67 -11.84
C ASP A 9 8.41 -0.73 -10.96
N LEU A 10 8.25 -1.20 -9.70
CA LEU A 10 9.31 -1.23 -8.69
C LEU A 10 10.44 -2.20 -9.06
N ASN A 11 10.10 -3.31 -9.70
CA ASN A 11 11.07 -4.32 -10.12
C ASN A 11 11.93 -3.76 -11.26
N SER A 12 11.28 -3.12 -12.24
CA SER A 12 11.95 -2.43 -13.35
C SER A 12 12.86 -1.29 -12.86
N LEU A 13 12.39 -0.51 -11.87
CA LEU A 13 13.16 0.56 -11.24
C LEU A 13 14.44 0.03 -10.57
N THR A 14 14.31 -1.08 -9.84
CA THR A 14 15.43 -1.71 -9.10
C THR A 14 16.45 -2.34 -10.04
N LEU A 15 16.00 -2.97 -11.13
CA LEU A 15 16.88 -3.57 -12.13
C LEU A 15 17.76 -2.52 -12.83
N ILE A 16 17.14 -1.41 -13.25
CA ILE A 16 17.84 -0.33 -13.95
C ILE A 16 18.79 0.41 -13.00
N TYR A 17 18.36 0.66 -11.75
CA TYR A 17 19.23 1.20 -10.71
C TYR A 17 20.49 0.34 -10.53
N ARG A 18 20.34 -0.99 -10.44
CA ARG A 18 21.47 -1.91 -10.24
C ARG A 18 22.45 -1.86 -11.42
N ARG A 19 21.95 -1.83 -12.66
CA ARG A 19 22.80 -1.66 -13.86
C ARG A 19 23.55 -0.33 -13.85
N LEU A 20 22.87 0.78 -13.57
CA LEU A 20 23.48 2.12 -13.53
C LEU A 20 24.50 2.26 -12.40
N ALA A 21 24.22 1.69 -11.23
CA ALA A 21 25.12 1.69 -10.09
C ALA A 21 26.40 0.92 -10.40
N MET A 22 26.33 -0.22 -11.07
CA MET A 22 27.52 -0.98 -11.49
C MET A 22 28.35 -0.21 -12.53
N LEU A 23 27.72 0.47 -13.49
CA LEU A 23 28.42 1.25 -14.52
C LEU A 23 29.06 2.53 -13.99
N ASN A 24 28.50 3.13 -12.94
CA ASN A 24 28.94 4.41 -12.39
C ASN A 24 29.59 4.28 -11.00
N HIS A 25 29.91 3.05 -10.57
CA HIS A 25 30.51 2.82 -9.27
C HIS A 25 31.94 3.41 -9.24
N PRO A 26 32.30 4.22 -8.23
CA PRO A 26 33.63 4.84 -8.16
C PRO A 26 34.76 3.81 -8.14
N ASP A 27 34.52 2.66 -7.53
CA ASP A 27 35.48 1.53 -7.47
C ASP A 27 35.72 0.87 -8.84
N MET A 28 34.80 1.06 -9.81
CA MET A 28 34.96 0.60 -11.21
C MET A 28 35.34 1.75 -12.15
N GLY A 29 35.84 2.88 -11.62
CA GLY A 29 36.22 4.06 -12.42
C GLY A 29 35.05 4.97 -12.79
N GLY A 30 33.89 4.79 -12.15
CA GLY A 30 32.69 5.59 -12.36
C GLY A 30 32.69 6.92 -11.60
N ASN A 31 31.80 7.82 -12.01
CA ASN A 31 31.76 9.18 -11.48
C ASN A 31 30.79 9.30 -10.28
N ALA A 32 31.31 9.62 -9.10
CA ALA A 32 30.53 9.71 -7.86
C ALA A 32 29.38 10.73 -7.93
N GLU A 33 29.57 11.82 -8.68
CA GLU A 33 28.53 12.84 -8.89
C GLU A 33 27.34 12.29 -9.68
N THR A 34 27.61 11.44 -10.69
CA THR A 34 26.58 10.76 -11.47
C THR A 34 25.82 9.75 -10.61
N MET A 35 26.53 8.99 -9.78
CA MET A 35 25.90 8.03 -8.87
C MET A 35 25.00 8.72 -7.84
N LYS A 36 25.41 9.89 -7.33
CA LYS A 36 24.56 10.69 -6.42
C LYS A 36 23.25 11.11 -7.09
N LYS A 37 23.30 11.56 -8.34
CA LYS A 37 22.10 11.92 -9.13
C LYS A 37 21.17 10.72 -9.35
N ILE A 38 21.74 9.55 -9.68
CA ILE A 38 20.98 8.30 -9.85
C ILE A 38 20.28 7.90 -8.55
N ASN A 39 20.97 8.00 -7.41
CA ASN A 39 20.41 7.63 -6.12
C ASN A 39 19.26 8.58 -5.70
N ILE A 40 19.39 9.88 -5.97
CA ILE A 40 18.32 10.87 -5.73
C ILE A 40 17.09 10.56 -6.60
N GLU A 41 17.27 10.35 -7.91
CA GLU A 41 16.13 10.01 -8.79
C GLU A 41 15.47 8.68 -8.39
N TYR A 42 16.27 7.66 -8.03
CA TYR A 42 15.76 6.36 -7.57
C TYR A 42 14.91 6.51 -6.31
N GLN A 43 15.36 7.28 -5.33
CA GLN A 43 14.59 7.51 -4.10
C GLN A 43 13.27 8.24 -4.38
N VAL A 44 13.28 9.27 -5.23
CA VAL A 44 12.05 10.01 -5.59
C VAL A 44 11.06 9.11 -6.35
N LEU A 45 11.54 8.28 -7.26
CA LEU A 45 10.68 7.34 -8.01
C LEU A 45 10.16 6.21 -7.12
N LYS A 46 11.02 5.66 -6.27
CA LYS A 46 10.63 4.64 -5.30
C LYS A 46 9.60 5.19 -4.32
N ASP A 47 9.79 6.43 -3.84
CA ASP A 47 8.81 7.09 -2.98
C ASP A 47 7.51 7.36 -3.75
N LYS A 48 7.54 7.90 -4.97
CA LYS A 48 6.34 8.08 -5.79
C LYS A 48 5.58 6.78 -6.02
N LEU A 49 6.29 5.70 -6.34
CA LEU A 49 5.70 4.41 -6.67
C LEU A 49 5.21 3.66 -5.42
N THR A 50 5.93 3.77 -4.30
CA THR A 50 5.46 3.28 -2.99
C THR A 50 4.32 4.14 -2.45
N ASN A 51 4.30 5.44 -2.75
CA ASN A 51 3.26 6.37 -2.35
C ASN A 51 1.97 6.20 -3.17
N HIS A 52 2.09 5.67 -4.40
CA HIS A 52 0.93 5.19 -5.15
C HIS A 52 0.29 3.96 -4.47
N SER A 53 1.08 3.13 -3.77
CA SER A 53 0.56 2.08 -2.86
C SER A 53 0.07 2.63 -1.50
N ARG A 54 0.52 3.83 -1.08
CA ARG A 54 0.04 4.53 0.14
C ARG A 54 -1.21 5.40 -0.07
N SER A 55 -1.74 5.54 -1.28
CA SER A 55 -2.99 6.28 -1.46
C SER A 55 -4.18 5.42 -1.04
N LYS A 56 -4.78 5.80 0.10
CA LYS A 56 -5.90 5.19 0.84
C LYS A 56 -7.04 4.65 -0.04
N PRO A 57 -7.71 3.59 0.45
CA PRO A 57 -9.11 3.76 0.82
C PRO A 57 -9.44 3.12 2.18
N GLY A 58 -9.98 3.95 3.07
CA GLY A 58 -11.11 3.56 3.90
C GLY A 58 -10.87 2.94 5.27
N PHE A 59 -9.70 2.34 5.58
CA PHE A 59 -9.56 1.58 6.83
C PHE A 59 -8.23 1.79 7.56
N GLU A 60 -8.28 1.89 8.89
CA GLU A 60 -7.11 1.98 9.78
C GLU A 60 -7.02 0.74 10.69
N ILE A 61 -5.81 0.35 11.12
CA ILE A 61 -5.64 -0.75 12.08
C ILE A 61 -6.31 -0.36 13.41
N ASN A 62 -7.03 -1.30 14.04
CA ASN A 62 -7.91 -1.08 15.19
C ASN A 62 -9.15 -0.20 14.91
N GLU A 63 -9.43 0.16 13.66
CA GLU A 63 -10.67 0.87 13.33
C GLU A 63 -11.88 -0.07 13.47
N LEU A 64 -12.95 0.47 14.05
CA LEU A 64 -14.23 -0.22 14.17
C LEU A 64 -14.97 -0.18 12.83
N VAL A 65 -15.39 -1.35 12.38
CA VAL A 65 -16.03 -1.55 11.07
C VAL A 65 -17.26 -2.42 11.23
N LEU A 66 -18.22 -2.26 10.32
CA LEU A 66 -19.46 -3.03 10.33
C LEU A 66 -19.42 -4.11 9.25
N ILE A 67 -19.70 -5.35 9.64
CA ILE A 67 -19.81 -6.52 8.77
C ILE A 67 -21.25 -7.03 8.88
N ASN A 68 -22.09 -6.74 7.88
CA ASN A 68 -23.47 -7.22 7.80
C ASN A 68 -24.25 -7.11 9.15
N ASN A 69 -24.26 -5.89 9.70
CA ASN A 69 -24.88 -5.54 10.98
C ASN A 69 -24.17 -6.04 12.26
N SER A 70 -22.99 -6.64 12.14
CA SER A 70 -22.13 -7.03 13.28
C SER A 70 -20.87 -6.18 13.32
N TYR A 71 -20.40 -5.86 14.52
CA TYR A 71 -19.17 -5.10 14.70
C TYR A 71 -17.92 -5.98 14.59
N GLY A 72 -16.87 -5.39 14.03
CA GLY A 72 -15.54 -5.98 14.00
C GLY A 72 -14.46 -4.90 14.04
N ARG A 73 -13.23 -5.31 14.34
CA ARG A 73 -12.05 -4.45 14.34
C ARG A 73 -11.04 -4.90 13.32
N VAL A 74 -10.48 -3.94 12.59
CA VAL A 74 -9.43 -4.22 11.61
C VAL A 74 -8.17 -4.65 12.35
N SER A 75 -7.74 -5.89 12.14
CA SER A 75 -6.52 -6.44 12.75
C SER A 75 -5.31 -6.31 11.82
N HIS A 76 -5.51 -6.37 10.50
CA HIS A 76 -4.42 -6.30 9.54
C HIS A 76 -4.89 -5.72 8.21
N ILE A 77 -4.03 -4.94 7.54
CA ILE A 77 -4.28 -4.36 6.22
C ILE A 77 -3.11 -4.76 5.33
N GLY A 78 -3.39 -5.59 4.33
CA GLY A 78 -2.47 -5.93 3.25
C GLY A 78 -2.67 -5.04 2.03
N GLU A 79 -1.89 -5.31 0.98
CA GLU A 79 -1.95 -4.54 -0.27
C GLU A 79 -3.34 -4.63 -0.93
N HIS A 80 -3.91 -5.84 -0.99
CA HIS A 80 -5.20 -6.13 -1.62
C HIS A 80 -6.28 -6.64 -0.65
N ILE A 81 -5.93 -6.89 0.62
CA ILE A 81 -6.82 -7.53 1.60
C ILE A 81 -6.88 -6.79 2.93
N ILE A 82 -7.98 -6.96 3.64
CA ILE A 82 -8.21 -6.42 5.00
C ILE A 82 -8.68 -7.57 5.88
N ILE A 83 -8.00 -7.80 7.00
CA ILE A 83 -8.38 -8.80 7.99
C ILE A 83 -9.08 -8.10 9.14
N VAL A 84 -10.29 -8.54 9.45
CA VAL A 84 -11.12 -7.99 10.51
C VAL A 84 -11.45 -9.10 11.50
N ASN A 85 -11.31 -8.82 12.79
CA ASN A 85 -11.76 -9.71 13.86
C ASN A 85 -13.18 -9.31 14.28
N SER A 86 -14.12 -10.24 14.24
CA SER A 86 -15.48 -10.02 14.73
C SER A 86 -15.48 -9.91 16.25
N GLU A 87 -16.11 -8.86 16.82
CA GLU A 87 -16.22 -8.74 18.28
C GLU A 87 -17.29 -9.69 18.86
N VAL A 88 -18.23 -10.16 18.03
CA VAL A 88 -19.30 -11.08 18.46
C VAL A 88 -18.80 -12.52 18.49
N THR A 89 -18.15 -12.96 17.42
CA THR A 89 -17.78 -14.38 17.24
C THR A 89 -16.31 -14.67 17.48
N ASN A 90 -15.47 -13.65 17.70
CA ASN A 90 -14.01 -13.76 17.77
C ASN A 90 -13.38 -14.48 16.57
N ARG A 91 -14.09 -14.50 15.43
CA ARG A 91 -13.61 -15.07 14.17
C ARG A 91 -12.96 -14.00 13.32
N ARG A 92 -11.90 -14.40 12.62
CA ARG A 92 -11.20 -13.57 11.64
C ARG A 92 -11.86 -13.73 10.28
N ALA A 93 -12.16 -12.62 9.63
CA ALA A 93 -12.69 -12.58 8.27
C ALA A 93 -11.76 -11.73 7.39
N ILE A 94 -11.58 -12.18 6.16
CA ILE A 94 -10.67 -11.55 5.19
C ILE A 94 -11.50 -10.93 4.09
N PHE A 95 -11.31 -9.64 3.84
CA PHE A 95 -12.05 -8.84 2.87
C PHE A 95 -11.13 -8.37 1.77
N SER A 96 -11.63 -8.34 0.54
CA SER A 96 -10.94 -7.69 -0.59
C SER A 96 -11.10 -6.18 -0.48
N LYS A 97 -9.99 -5.45 -0.59
CA LYS A 97 -9.96 -3.98 -0.57
C LYS A 97 -10.64 -3.36 -1.79
N GLU A 98 -10.61 -4.06 -2.92
CA GLU A 98 -11.18 -3.59 -4.19
C GLU A 98 -12.71 -3.67 -4.21
N SER A 99 -13.27 -4.79 -3.75
CA SER A 99 -14.74 -5.00 -3.76
C SER A 99 -15.42 -4.74 -2.41
N GLY A 100 -14.67 -4.69 -1.30
CA GLY A 100 -15.22 -4.63 0.06
C GLY A 100 -15.97 -5.89 0.49
N LYS A 101 -15.84 -6.99 -0.26
CA LYS A 101 -16.51 -8.28 -0.02
C LYS A 101 -15.57 -9.24 0.72
N CYS A 102 -16.13 -10.09 1.57
CA CYS A 102 -15.38 -11.15 2.22
C CYS A 102 -15.00 -12.24 1.22
N LEU A 103 -13.75 -12.68 1.25
CA LEU A 103 -13.20 -13.73 0.40
C LEU A 103 -13.80 -15.10 0.74
N SER A 104 -14.09 -15.36 2.01
CA SER A 104 -14.68 -16.64 2.45
C SER A 104 -16.19 -16.72 2.22
N ASN A 105 -16.91 -15.60 2.28
CA ASN A 105 -18.35 -15.58 2.04
C ASN A 105 -18.77 -14.25 1.41
N PRO A 106 -19.09 -14.22 0.11
CA PRO A 106 -19.34 -12.98 -0.63
C PRO A 106 -20.57 -12.20 -0.15
N ASN A 107 -21.42 -12.81 0.69
CA ASN A 107 -22.56 -12.15 1.35
C ASN A 107 -22.11 -11.18 2.46
N PHE A 108 -20.91 -11.33 3.01
CA PHE A 108 -20.38 -10.40 3.99
C PHE A 108 -19.70 -9.23 3.30
N ARG A 109 -20.17 -8.02 3.63
CA ARG A 109 -19.63 -6.77 3.11
C ARG A 109 -19.10 -5.91 4.25
N LEU A 110 -17.89 -5.40 4.05
CA LEU A 110 -17.24 -4.48 4.96
C LEU A 110 -17.78 -3.07 4.71
N THR A 111 -18.28 -2.43 5.77
CA THR A 111 -18.78 -1.05 5.74
C THR A 111 -18.02 -0.22 6.76
N LYS A 112 -17.49 0.93 6.32
CA LYS A 112 -16.84 1.88 7.22
C LYS A 112 -17.91 2.63 8.01
N ILE A 113 -17.74 2.71 9.32
CA ILE A 113 -18.56 3.56 10.17
C ILE A 113 -18.07 5.00 9.92
N LYS A 114 -18.91 5.87 9.35
CA LYS A 114 -18.56 7.29 9.24
C LYS A 114 -18.63 7.90 10.63
N SER A 115 -17.55 8.49 11.12
CA SER A 115 -17.52 9.23 12.41
C SER A 115 -18.36 10.53 12.40
N ALA A 116 -19.38 10.62 11.56
CA ALA A 116 -20.26 11.77 11.42
C ALA A 116 -21.72 11.30 11.44
N ASP A 117 -22.16 10.79 12.59
CA ASP A 117 -23.56 10.85 13.00
C ASP A 117 -23.61 11.12 14.52
N HIS A 118 -23.03 12.24 14.90
CA HIS A 118 -23.45 12.99 16.07
C HIS A 118 -23.63 14.41 15.55
N VAL A 119 -24.87 14.74 15.16
CA VAL A 119 -25.57 16.00 15.45
C VAL A 119 -26.92 15.97 14.73
N GLY A 120 -27.98 15.89 15.54
CA GLY A 120 -29.22 16.61 15.29
C GLY A 120 -30.40 15.82 14.70
N LYS A 121 -31.22 15.25 15.57
CA LYS A 121 -32.50 15.92 15.92
C LYS A 121 -33.06 15.41 17.23
#